data_AF-W2Z727-F1
#
_entry.id   AF-W2Z727-F1
#
_cell.length_a   1.000
_cell.length_b   1.000
_cell.length_c   1.000
_cell.angle_alpha   90.00
_cell.angle_beta   90.00
_cell.angle_gamma   90.00
#
_symmetry.space_group_name_H-M   'P 1'
#
loop_
_entity.id
_entity.type
_entity.pdbx_description
1 polymer ?
#
loop_
_entity_poly.entity_id
_entity_poly.type
_entity_poly.pdbx_seq_one_letter_code
_entity_poly.pdbx_strand_id
1 'polypeptide(L)'
;IEYDYFKDHLAFLHASVDHIRAIVDVHISRHERMRSGETVSSETLDQYGSEGFKKEKNYNVTLILSMAMGLVSCMANNIELAQWMKCHCSKCSYYRSPAWMAKRSDEMTRTVLVPKQFYRRGRGKVCASDRLYNKPWKTYLY
;
A
#
# COMPACT_ATOMS: atom_id res chain seq x y z
N ILE A 1 -3.38 16.44 -13.43
CA ILE A 1 -3.07 17.17 -12.17
C ILE A 1 -3.12 16.22 -10.96
N GLU A 2 -4.23 15.51 -10.68
CA GLU A 2 -4.29 14.60 -9.50
C GLU A 2 -3.41 13.34 -9.60
N TYR A 3 -3.24 12.76 -10.80
CA TYR A 3 -2.51 11.51 -10.96
C TYR A 3 -0.98 11.66 -10.83
N ASP A 4 -0.42 12.75 -11.35
CA ASP A 4 1.02 13.06 -11.22
C ASP A 4 1.39 13.41 -9.78
N TYR A 5 0.53 14.18 -9.09
CA TYR A 5 0.67 14.46 -7.66
C TYR A 5 0.74 13.18 -6.82
N PHE A 6 -0.09 12.18 -7.14
CA PHE A 6 -0.12 10.90 -6.43
C PHE A 6 1.16 10.09 -6.65
N LYS A 7 1.69 10.08 -7.88
CA LYS A 7 2.95 9.41 -8.22
C LYS A 7 4.14 10.04 -7.51
N ASP A 8 4.22 11.36 -7.52
CA ASP A 8 5.31 12.10 -6.87
C ASP A 8 5.30 11.87 -5.35
N HIS A 9 4.12 11.86 -4.74
CA HIS A 9 3.98 11.55 -3.30
C HIS A 9 4.35 10.10 -2.98
N LEU A 10 3.97 9.14 -3.82
CA LEU A 10 4.37 7.75 -3.62
C LEU A 10 5.89 7.57 -3.74
N ALA A 11 6.51 8.24 -4.71
CA ALA A 11 7.97 8.24 -4.88
C ALA A 11 8.67 8.88 -3.66
N PHE A 12 8.16 10.02 -3.18
CA PHE A 12 8.64 10.67 -1.96
C PHE A 12 8.54 9.75 -0.73
N LEU A 13 7.40 9.06 -0.57
CA LEU A 13 7.22 8.12 0.52
C LEU A 13 8.17 6.94 0.44
N HIS A 14 8.40 6.37 -0.75
CA HIS A 14 9.41 5.31 -0.91
C HIS A 14 10.80 5.78 -0.51
N ALA A 15 11.24 6.95 -0.99
CA ALA A 15 12.53 7.52 -0.61
C ALA A 15 12.62 7.80 0.90
N SER A 16 11.52 8.25 1.50
CA SER A 16 11.43 8.51 2.94
C SER A 16 11.52 7.22 3.76
N VAL A 17 10.87 6.13 3.32
CA VAL A 17 10.97 4.82 3.98
C VAL A 17 12.41 4.33 4.00
N ASP A 18 13.11 4.40 2.87
CA ASP A 18 14.51 3.97 2.76
C ASP A 18 15.43 4.83 3.64
N HIS A 19 15.23 6.15 3.61
CA HIS A 19 16.00 7.09 4.43
C HIS A 19 15.79 6.86 5.93
N ILE A 20 14.55 6.73 6.37
CA ILE A 20 14.24 6.50 7.79
C ILE A 20 14.76 5.12 8.22
N ARG A 21 14.67 4.08 7.37
CA ARG A 21 15.24 2.76 7.67
C ARG A 21 16.74 2.84 7.94
N ALA A 22 17.48 3.54 7.09
CA ALA A 22 18.93 3.74 7.28
C ALA A 22 19.23 4.42 8.63
N ILE A 23 18.44 5.41 9.03
CA ILE A 23 18.58 6.06 10.35
C ILE A 23 18.31 5.06 11.48
N VAL A 24 17.28 4.22 11.36
CA VAL A 24 16.95 3.20 12.37
C VAL A 24 18.06 2.15 12.47
N ASP A 25 18.59 1.67 11.34
CA ASP A 25 19.66 0.66 11.32
C ASP A 25 20.94 1.17 12.00
N VAL A 26 21.31 2.42 11.73
CA VAL A 26 22.44 3.08 12.41
C VAL A 26 22.18 3.19 13.92
N HIS A 27 20.96 3.52 14.31
CA HIS A 27 20.57 3.64 15.72
C HIS A 27 20.64 2.28 16.44
N ILE A 28 20.10 1.22 15.84
CA ILE A 28 20.15 -0.15 16.38
C ILE A 28 21.60 -0.60 16.53
N SER A 29 22.41 -0.46 15.48
CA SER A 29 23.84 -0.85 15.51
C SER A 29 24.62 -0.11 16.61
N ARG A 30 24.29 1.17 16.85
CA ARG A 30 24.90 1.95 17.93
C ARG A 30 24.42 1.50 19.31
N HIS A 31 23.14 1.22 19.46
CA HIS A 31 22.59 0.71 20.72
C HIS A 31 23.18 -0.65 21.10
N GLU A 32 23.36 -1.57 20.14
CA GLU A 32 24.03 -2.86 20.36
C GLU A 32 25.46 -2.68 20.86
N ARG A 33 26.23 -1.77 20.24
CA ARG A 33 27.60 -1.44 20.69
C ARG A 33 27.62 -0.84 22.10
N MET A 34 26.66 0.03 22.42
CA MET A 34 26.53 0.60 23.76
C MET A 34 26.24 -0.48 24.80
N ARG A 35 25.36 -1.44 24.47
CA ARG A 35 25.03 -2.56 25.34
C ARG A 35 26.21 -3.52 25.57
N SER A 36 27.08 -3.69 24.57
CA SER A 36 28.29 -4.50 24.69
C SER A 36 29.48 -3.78 25.34
N GLY A 37 29.42 -2.46 25.50
CA GLY A 37 30.48 -1.65 26.09
C GLY A 37 30.28 -1.50 27.60
N GLU A 38 31.30 -1.83 28.39
CA GLU A 38 31.23 -1.83 29.86
C GLU A 38 31.10 -0.43 30.50
N THR A 39 31.13 0.66 29.72
CA THR A 39 31.24 2.04 30.24
C THR A 39 29.97 2.90 30.07
N VAL A 40 28.87 2.36 29.56
CA VAL A 40 27.62 3.12 29.38
C VAL A 40 26.69 2.88 30.58
N SER A 41 26.17 3.94 31.20
CA SER A 41 25.21 3.80 32.30
C SER A 41 23.88 3.24 31.81
N SER A 42 23.17 2.51 32.69
CA SER A 42 21.84 1.96 32.36
C SER A 42 20.86 3.04 31.92
N GLU A 43 20.83 4.19 32.60
CA GLU A 43 19.96 5.30 32.26
C GLU A 43 20.21 5.83 30.84
N THR A 44 21.48 5.96 30.44
CA THR A 44 21.85 6.40 29.09
C THR A 44 21.42 5.36 28.05
N LEU A 45 21.57 4.07 28.36
CA LEU A 45 21.14 2.99 27.48
C LEU A 45 19.62 3.00 27.29
N ASP A 46 18.86 3.15 28.37
CA ASP A 46 17.38 3.20 28.34
C ASP A 46 16.86 4.42 27.57
N GLN A 47 17.46 5.59 27.79
CA GLN A 47 17.10 6.81 27.06
C GLN A 47 17.37 6.64 25.56
N TYR A 48 18.53 6.10 25.19
CA TYR A 48 18.87 5.84 23.80
C TYR A 48 17.98 4.77 23.16
N GLY A 49 17.60 3.73 23.92
CA GLY A 49 16.62 2.72 23.49
C GLY A 49 15.24 3.33 23.22
N SER A 50 14.75 4.20 24.10
CA SER A 50 13.47 4.91 23.93
C SER A 50 13.45 5.80 22.69
N GLU A 51 14.57 6.48 22.37
CA GLU A 51 14.72 7.20 21.11
C GLU A 51 14.65 6.27 19.90
N GLY A 52 15.30 5.11 19.97
CA GLY A 52 15.26 4.08 18.93
C GLY A 52 13.84 3.61 18.66
N PHE A 53 13.07 3.35 19.71
CA PHE A 53 11.67 2.95 19.61
C PHE A 53 10.81 4.00 18.90
N LYS A 54 11.02 5.30 19.20
CA LYS A 54 10.31 6.39 18.50
C LYS A 54 10.65 6.44 17.01
N LYS A 55 11.93 6.23 16.66
CA LYS A 55 12.39 6.18 15.26
C LYS A 55 11.80 4.99 14.51
N GLU A 56 11.78 3.82 15.14
CA GLU A 56 11.19 2.61 14.57
C GLU A 56 9.66 2.74 14.40
N LYS A 57 8.97 3.32 15.37
CA LYS A 57 7.56 3.66 15.23
C LYS A 57 7.31 4.57 14.04
N ASN A 58 8.15 5.60 13.84
CA ASN A 58 8.04 6.49 12.68
C ASN A 58 8.24 5.74 11.36
N TYR A 59 9.30 4.90 11.29
CA TYR A 59 9.54 4.02 10.14
C TYR A 59 8.32 3.18 9.78
N ASN A 60 7.74 2.49 10.78
CA ASN A 60 6.60 1.61 10.58
C ASN A 60 5.37 2.36 10.05
N VAL A 61 5.09 3.55 10.59
CA VAL A 61 3.98 4.40 10.11
C VAL A 61 4.21 4.82 8.66
N THR A 62 5.40 5.32 8.32
CA THR A 62 5.73 5.74 6.96
C THR A 62 5.64 4.56 5.98
N LEU A 63 6.12 3.37 6.38
CA LEU A 63 6.04 2.16 5.58
C LEU A 63 4.58 1.77 5.28
N ILE A 64 3.71 1.76 6.30
CA ILE A 64 2.29 1.44 6.13
C ILE A 64 1.61 2.43 5.19
N LEU A 65 1.89 3.73 5.35
CA LEU A 65 1.34 4.78 4.46
C LEU A 65 1.81 4.59 3.01
N SER A 66 3.09 4.30 2.82
CA SER A 66 3.65 4.01 1.49
C SER A 66 2.98 2.80 0.84
N MET A 67 2.79 1.70 1.58
CA MET A 67 2.10 0.52 1.09
C MET A 67 0.63 0.80 0.72
N ALA A 68 -0.08 1.53 1.59
CA ALA A 68 -1.47 1.91 1.35
C ALA A 68 -1.61 2.78 0.08
N MET A 69 -0.74 3.76 -0.09
CA MET A 69 -0.71 4.57 -1.31
C MET A 69 -0.36 3.73 -2.55
N GLY A 70 0.59 2.80 -2.44
CA GLY A 70 0.90 1.86 -3.53
C GLY A 70 -0.32 1.05 -3.98
N LEU A 71 -1.14 0.57 -3.04
CA LEU A 71 -2.39 -0.13 -3.36
C LEU A 71 -3.40 0.78 -4.07
N VAL A 72 -3.61 2.00 -3.58
CA VAL A 72 -4.51 2.97 -4.20
C VAL A 72 -4.05 3.33 -5.62
N SER A 73 -2.74 3.52 -5.84
CA SER A 73 -2.18 3.74 -7.18
C SER A 73 -2.45 2.56 -8.11
N CYS A 74 -2.28 1.32 -7.63
CA CYS A 74 -2.58 0.13 -8.43
C CYS A 74 -4.07 0.05 -8.79
N MET A 75 -4.97 0.35 -7.85
CA MET A 75 -6.41 0.40 -8.12
C MET A 75 -6.76 1.48 -9.14
N ALA A 76 -6.19 2.68 -9.03
CA ALA A 76 -6.40 3.77 -9.98
C ALA A 76 -5.95 3.36 -11.40
N ASN A 77 -4.75 2.78 -11.52
CA ASN A 77 -4.24 2.28 -12.80
C ASN A 77 -5.16 1.21 -13.40
N ASN A 78 -5.66 0.29 -12.58
CA ASN A 78 -6.60 -0.74 -13.05
C ASN A 78 -7.92 -0.15 -13.53
N ILE A 79 -8.42 0.91 -12.89
CA ILE A 79 -9.62 1.63 -13.34
C ILE A 79 -9.35 2.30 -14.69
N GLU A 80 -8.22 2.99 -14.85
CA GLU A 80 -7.83 3.61 -16.13
C GLU A 80 -7.72 2.58 -17.26
N LEU A 81 -7.03 1.46 -17.01
CA LEU A 81 -6.95 0.35 -17.96
C LEU A 81 -8.32 -0.26 -18.27
N ALA A 82 -9.23 -0.32 -17.28
CA ALA A 82 -10.60 -0.76 -17.51
C ALA A 82 -11.42 0.23 -18.35
N GLN A 83 -11.07 1.52 -18.37
CA GLN A 83 -11.66 2.46 -19.32
C GLN A 83 -11.27 2.12 -20.76
N TRP A 84 -10.08 1.56 -20.99
CA TRP A 84 -9.64 1.12 -22.32
C TRP A 84 -10.32 -0.18 -22.75
N MET A 85 -10.85 -0.96 -21.80
CA MET A 85 -11.69 -2.13 -22.06
C MET A 85 -13.17 -1.77 -22.33
N LYS A 86 -13.51 -0.49 -22.49
CA LYS A 86 -14.87 -0.08 -22.86
C LYS A 86 -15.20 -0.58 -24.26
N CYS A 87 -16.08 -1.58 -24.35
CA CYS A 87 -16.69 -1.96 -25.62
C CYS A 87 -17.47 -0.77 -26.22
N HIS A 88 -17.15 -0.41 -27.45
CA HIS A 88 -17.76 0.72 -28.19
C HIS A 88 -18.95 0.30 -29.06
N CYS A 89 -19.46 -0.93 -28.93
CA CYS A 89 -20.62 -1.34 -29.71
C CYS A 89 -21.86 -0.51 -29.32
N SER A 90 -22.77 -0.34 -30.28
CA SER A 90 -24.01 0.45 -30.12
C SER A 90 -24.83 0.00 -28.91
N LYS A 91 -24.88 -1.31 -28.62
CA LYS A 91 -25.57 -1.90 -27.46
C LYS A 91 -24.93 -1.48 -26.13
N CYS A 92 -23.61 -1.56 -25.99
CA CYS A 92 -22.91 -1.12 -24.78
C CYS A 92 -22.96 0.40 -24.61
N SER A 93 -22.98 1.16 -25.71
CA SER A 93 -23.15 2.62 -25.68
C SER A 93 -24.55 3.00 -25.18
N TYR A 94 -25.59 2.35 -25.68
CA TYR A 94 -26.97 2.54 -25.24
C TYR A 94 -27.13 2.29 -23.73
N TYR A 95 -26.60 1.19 -23.21
CA TYR A 95 -26.67 0.88 -21.78
C TYR A 95 -25.83 1.80 -20.87
N ARG A 96 -24.89 2.56 -21.44
CA ARG A 96 -24.15 3.62 -20.72
C ARG A 96 -24.78 5.00 -20.90
N SER A 97 -25.82 5.14 -21.73
CA SER A 97 -26.43 6.42 -22.01
C SER A 97 -27.15 6.98 -20.76
N PRO A 98 -27.20 8.31 -20.61
CA PRO A 98 -27.95 8.95 -19.52
C PRO A 98 -29.42 8.51 -19.49
N ALA A 99 -30.03 8.32 -20.68
CA ALA A 99 -31.41 7.88 -20.83
C ALA A 99 -31.65 6.45 -20.29
N TRP A 100 -30.69 5.55 -20.44
CA TRP A 100 -30.78 4.22 -19.84
C TRP A 100 -30.47 4.24 -18.35
N MET A 101 -29.44 4.97 -17.94
CA MET A 101 -29.05 5.09 -16.53
C MET A 101 -30.15 5.72 -15.67
N ALA A 102 -30.90 6.69 -16.22
CA ALA A 102 -32.05 7.29 -15.54
C ALA A 102 -33.27 6.36 -15.39
N LYS A 103 -33.35 5.30 -16.22
CA LYS A 103 -34.42 4.28 -16.18
C LYS A 103 -34.01 3.02 -15.43
N ARG A 104 -32.75 2.92 -14.99
CA ARG A 104 -32.23 1.77 -14.27
C ARG A 104 -32.81 1.76 -12.86
N SER A 105 -33.59 0.73 -12.52
CA SER A 105 -33.99 0.52 -11.13
C SER A 105 -32.78 0.04 -10.31
N ASP A 106 -32.66 0.50 -9.07
CA ASP A 106 -31.60 0.07 -8.16
C ASP A 106 -31.63 -1.45 -7.94
N GLU A 107 -32.82 -2.05 -7.99
CA GLU A 107 -33.07 -3.49 -7.88
C GLU A 107 -32.50 -4.33 -9.04
N MET A 108 -32.37 -3.75 -10.24
CA MET A 108 -31.89 -4.47 -11.43
C MET A 108 -30.45 -4.99 -11.25
N THR A 109 -29.68 -4.35 -10.38
CA THR A 109 -28.29 -4.74 -10.07
C THR A 109 -28.23 -5.94 -9.13
N ARG A 110 -29.24 -6.15 -8.27
CA ARG A 110 -29.23 -7.18 -7.22
C ARG A 110 -29.77 -8.54 -7.68
N THR A 111 -30.74 -8.57 -8.60
CA THR A 111 -31.40 -9.83 -8.99
C THR A 111 -30.81 -10.48 -10.24
N VAL A 112 -30.19 -9.72 -11.15
CA VAL A 112 -29.70 -10.24 -12.45
C VAL A 112 -28.24 -10.69 -12.39
N LEU A 113 -27.46 -10.14 -11.46
CA LEU A 113 -26.09 -10.61 -11.21
C LEU A 113 -26.13 -11.81 -10.28
N VAL A 114 -26.28 -13.02 -10.86
CA VAL A 114 -25.93 -14.25 -10.14
C VAL A 114 -24.53 -14.04 -9.56
N PRO A 115 -24.27 -14.29 -8.26
CA PRO A 115 -22.95 -14.15 -7.65
C PRO A 115 -22.01 -15.22 -8.19
N LYS A 116 -21.66 -15.10 -9.47
CA LYS A 116 -20.69 -15.91 -10.16
C LYS A 116 -19.76 -14.92 -10.85
N GLN A 117 -18.55 -14.85 -10.29
CA GLN A 117 -17.29 -14.55 -10.99
C GLN A 117 -16.63 -13.16 -10.81
N PHE A 118 -16.86 -12.44 -9.72
CA PHE A 118 -15.79 -11.55 -9.20
C PHE A 118 -14.64 -12.32 -8.52
N TYR A 119 -14.78 -13.65 -8.38
CA TYR A 119 -13.76 -14.56 -7.80
C TYR A 119 -13.09 -15.49 -8.81
N ARG A 120 -13.01 -15.16 -10.11
CA ARG A 120 -11.97 -15.80 -10.94
C ARG A 120 -10.64 -15.14 -10.60
N ARG A 121 -10.07 -15.53 -9.44
CA ARG A 121 -8.62 -15.58 -9.23
C ARG A 121 -8.05 -16.28 -10.45
N GLY A 122 -7.40 -15.52 -11.34
CA GLY A 122 -6.70 -16.12 -12.46
C GLY A 122 -5.69 -17.12 -11.90
N ARG A 123 -5.85 -18.40 -12.24
CA ARG A 123 -4.82 -19.40 -11.96
C ARG A 123 -3.52 -18.89 -12.58
N GLY A 124 -2.57 -18.46 -11.75
CA GLY A 124 -1.22 -18.08 -12.18
C GLY A 124 -0.90 -16.59 -12.31
N LYS A 125 -1.77 -15.64 -11.93
CA LYS A 125 -1.37 -14.22 -11.86
C LYS A 125 -1.25 -13.78 -10.41
N VAL A 126 0.00 -13.64 -9.96
CA VAL A 126 0.38 -13.01 -8.68
C VAL A 126 -0.32 -11.66 -8.60
N CYS A 127 -1.15 -11.45 -7.58
CA CYS A 127 -1.79 -10.16 -7.37
C CYS A 127 -0.71 -9.11 -7.07
N ALA A 128 -0.89 -7.87 -7.49
CA ALA A 128 -0.02 -6.78 -7.04
C ALA A 128 0.00 -6.68 -5.50
N SER A 129 -1.09 -7.07 -4.83
CA SER A 129 -1.15 -7.25 -3.38
C SER A 129 -0.20 -8.34 -2.89
N ASP A 130 -0.10 -9.48 -3.58
CA ASP A 130 0.80 -10.58 -3.17
C ASP A 130 2.28 -10.14 -3.22
N ARG A 131 2.65 -9.23 -4.13
CA ARG A 131 4.01 -8.66 -4.14
C ARG A 131 4.26 -7.68 -2.99
N LEU A 132 3.21 -7.01 -2.51
CA LEU A 132 3.29 -6.06 -1.39
C LEU A 132 3.21 -6.78 -0.03
N TYR A 133 2.45 -7.87 0.07
CA TYR A 133 2.23 -8.61 1.31
C TYR A 133 3.18 -9.80 1.52
N ASN A 134 3.78 -10.39 0.47
CA ASN A 134 4.69 -11.54 0.58
C ASN A 134 6.18 -11.17 0.63
N LYS A 135 6.55 -9.90 0.88
CA LYS A 135 7.89 -9.67 1.41
C LYS A 135 7.91 -10.29 2.80
N PRO A 136 8.83 -11.23 3.10
CA PRO A 136 8.90 -11.81 4.42
C PRO A 136 9.05 -10.67 5.41
N TRP A 137 8.05 -10.50 6.26
CA TRP A 137 8.21 -9.78 7.51
C TRP A 137 9.34 -10.51 8.21
N LYS A 138 10.55 -9.92 8.20
CA LYS A 138 11.54 -10.32 9.20
C LYS A 138 10.96 -9.85 10.51
N THR A 139 10.16 -10.71 11.13
CA THR A 139 9.83 -10.67 12.53
C THR A 139 11.14 -10.76 13.29
N TYR A 140 11.75 -9.60 13.52
CA TYR A 140 12.65 -9.45 14.64
C TYR A 140 11.75 -9.38 15.87
N LEU A 141 11.35 -10.57 16.35
CA LEU A 141 10.96 -10.76 17.73
C LEU A 141 12.23 -10.61 18.55
N TYR A 142 12.42 -9.43 19.15
CA TYR A 142 13.23 -9.25 20.35
C TYR A 142 12.56 -8.20 21.22
#